data_AF-A0AAU5B7N9-F1
#
_entry.id   AF-A0AAU5B7N9-F1
#
_cell.length_a   1.000
_cell.length_b   1.000
_cell.length_c   1.000
_cell.angle_alpha   90.00
_cell.angle_beta   90.00
_cell.angle_gamma   90.00
#
_symmetry.space_group_name_H-M   'P 1'
#
loop_
_entity.id
_entity.type
_entity.pdbx_description
1 polymer ?
#
loop_
_entity_poly.entity_id
_entity_poly.type
_entity_poly.pdbx_seq_one_letter_code
_entity_poly.pdbx_strand_id
1 'polypeptide(L)'
;MTDTSTTDSSPIPFLVDVVLPCLDEAAALPRVLARIPAGWRAIVVDNGSTDGSAEVARSLGATVVHEPRRGFGSACHAGLAAAEAEFVCFCDCDDSLDPGLLPSFVTRVASGDCDLVLGRRRPEGRGAWPLHARVANIALAVMLRRRTGLRLRDLGPLRAGRRTELLALDLTDRRSGYPLQMVVRASDSGLRIAEADVPYRPRTGRSKVTGTWRGTWHAVLDMRAVLREPPLARTAVRTESCR
;
A
#
# COMPACT_ATOMS: atom_id res chain seq x y z
N MET A 1 11.07 41.36 7.83
CA MET A 1 10.96 40.77 6.47
C MET A 1 11.15 39.27 6.63
N THR A 2 10.05 38.56 6.86
CA THR A 2 10.04 37.10 7.02
C THR A 2 10.02 36.47 5.64
N ASP A 3 11.13 35.82 5.33
CA ASP A 3 11.35 35.06 4.11
C ASP A 3 10.34 33.91 4.05
N THR A 4 9.46 33.97 3.06
CA THR A 4 8.43 32.95 2.81
C THR A 4 9.05 31.96 1.85
N SER A 5 9.65 30.90 2.41
CA SER A 5 10.20 29.79 1.63
C SER A 5 9.08 29.15 0.81
N THR A 6 9.10 29.47 -0.47
CA THR A 6 8.19 28.96 -1.49
C THR A 6 8.60 27.52 -1.76
N THR A 7 7.70 26.56 -1.51
CA THR A 7 7.92 25.15 -1.82
C THR A 7 8.04 25.02 -3.34
N ASP A 8 9.27 24.89 -3.83
CA ASP A 8 9.57 24.61 -5.23
C ASP A 8 8.91 23.28 -5.62
N SER A 9 7.91 23.36 -6.50
CA SER A 9 7.13 22.23 -7.00
C SER A 9 7.73 21.73 -8.32
N SER A 10 9.05 21.55 -8.32
CA SER A 10 9.74 20.86 -9.40
C SER A 10 9.17 19.44 -9.54
N PRO A 11 8.76 19.00 -10.76
CA PRO A 11 8.24 17.66 -10.95
C PRO A 11 9.30 16.64 -10.53
N ILE A 12 8.90 15.75 -9.62
CA ILE A 12 9.77 14.68 -9.14
C ILE A 12 10.07 13.80 -10.36
N PRO A 13 11.36 13.57 -10.72
CA PRO A 13 11.75 12.97 -12.00
C PRO A 13 11.51 11.45 -12.08
N PHE A 14 10.67 10.90 -11.21
CA PHE A 14 10.39 9.47 -11.16
C PHE A 14 9.04 9.18 -11.83
N LEU A 15 9.04 8.20 -12.73
CA LEU A 15 7.81 7.59 -13.22
C LEU A 15 7.24 6.74 -12.08
N VAL A 16 6.02 7.06 -11.64
CA VAL A 16 5.35 6.39 -10.52
C VAL A 16 3.91 6.05 -10.88
N ASP A 17 3.53 4.82 -10.57
CA ASP A 17 2.15 4.35 -10.60
C ASP A 17 1.62 4.21 -9.16
N VAL A 18 0.47 4.82 -8.88
CA VAL A 18 -0.23 4.69 -7.59
C VAL A 18 -1.41 3.76 -7.76
N VAL A 19 -1.30 2.56 -7.19
CA VAL A 19 -2.37 1.55 -7.15
C VAL A 19 -3.35 1.87 -6.03
N LEU A 20 -4.62 2.04 -6.42
CA LEU A 20 -5.75 2.39 -5.56
C LEU A 20 -6.80 1.26 -5.63
N PRO A 21 -6.75 0.24 -4.75
CA PRO A 21 -7.80 -0.76 -4.68
C PRO A 21 -9.13 -0.10 -4.27
N CYS A 22 -10.18 -0.35 -5.05
CA CYS A 22 -11.46 0.35 -4.94
C CYS A 22 -12.64 -0.63 -4.87
N LEU A 23 -13.50 -0.42 -3.88
CA LEU A 23 -14.78 -1.11 -3.71
C LEU A 23 -15.79 -0.18 -3.03
N ASP A 24 -16.72 0.35 -3.81
CA ASP A 24 -17.74 1.30 -3.37
C ASP A 24 -17.12 2.52 -2.64
N GLU A 25 -16.29 3.28 -3.36
CA GLU A 25 -15.56 4.47 -2.85
C GLU A 25 -15.82 5.75 -3.69
N ALA A 26 -16.94 5.83 -4.41
CA ALA A 26 -17.26 6.95 -5.30
C ALA A 26 -17.19 8.33 -4.61
N ALA A 27 -17.58 8.39 -3.33
CA ALA A 27 -17.56 9.61 -2.54
C ALA A 27 -16.16 10.05 -2.07
N ALA A 28 -15.17 9.16 -2.06
CA ALA A 28 -13.80 9.43 -1.62
C ALA A 28 -12.87 9.74 -2.80
N LEU A 29 -13.11 9.10 -3.95
CA LEU A 29 -12.31 9.22 -5.18
C LEU A 29 -11.92 10.66 -5.55
N PRO A 30 -12.83 11.66 -5.58
CA PRO A 30 -12.46 13.03 -5.93
C PRO A 30 -11.38 13.62 -5.02
N ARG A 31 -11.46 13.35 -3.70
CA ARG A 31 -10.49 13.87 -2.73
C ARG A 31 -9.15 13.13 -2.80
N VAL A 32 -9.18 11.81 -3.01
CA VAL A 32 -7.96 10.99 -3.11
C VAL A 32 -7.21 11.32 -4.41
N LEU A 33 -7.90 11.33 -5.55
CA LEU A 33 -7.29 11.58 -6.86
C LEU A 33 -6.74 13.01 -6.98
N ALA A 34 -7.39 14.00 -6.40
CA ALA A 34 -6.90 15.38 -6.38
C ALA A 34 -5.58 15.56 -5.61
N ARG A 35 -5.19 14.60 -4.75
CA ARG A 35 -3.94 14.62 -3.98
C ARG A 35 -2.83 13.74 -4.59
N ILE A 36 -3.10 13.07 -5.72
CA ILE A 36 -2.06 12.35 -6.45
C ILE A 36 -1.04 13.38 -6.97
N PRO A 37 0.27 13.19 -6.72
CA PRO A 37 1.28 14.11 -7.20
C PRO A 37 1.22 14.30 -8.72
N ALA A 38 1.45 15.53 -9.18
CA ALA A 38 1.44 15.84 -10.60
C ALA A 38 2.49 14.99 -11.36
N GLY A 39 2.10 14.50 -12.53
CA GLY A 39 2.94 13.61 -13.36
C GLY A 39 2.91 12.14 -12.95
N TRP A 40 2.24 11.77 -11.87
CA TRP A 40 2.07 10.37 -11.45
C TRP A 40 0.77 9.81 -12.01
N ARG A 41 0.75 8.51 -12.36
CA ARG A 41 -0.44 7.85 -12.89
C ARG A 41 -1.19 7.14 -11.77
N ALA A 42 -2.46 7.47 -11.62
CA ALA A 42 -3.36 6.76 -10.71
C ALA A 42 -3.97 5.54 -11.41
N ILE A 43 -3.81 4.36 -10.82
CA ILE A 43 -4.42 3.10 -11.26
C ILE A 43 -5.48 2.72 -10.24
N VAL A 44 -6.74 3.06 -10.54
CA VAL A 44 -7.89 2.66 -9.72
C VAL A 44 -8.31 1.26 -10.12
N VAL A 45 -8.26 0.33 -9.18
CA VAL A 45 -8.62 -1.07 -9.44
C VAL A 45 -9.99 -1.33 -8.85
N ASP A 46 -11.01 -1.29 -9.70
CA ASP A 46 -12.38 -1.58 -9.31
C ASP A 46 -12.61 -3.10 -9.25
N ASN A 47 -12.88 -3.62 -8.05
CA ASN A 47 -13.07 -5.05 -7.81
C ASN A 47 -14.51 -5.44 -7.48
N GLY A 48 -15.46 -4.75 -8.12
CA GLY A 48 -16.89 -5.04 -8.04
C GLY A 48 -17.71 -3.96 -7.33
N SER A 49 -17.39 -2.68 -7.55
CA SER A 49 -18.20 -1.57 -7.05
C SER A 49 -19.57 -1.52 -7.73
N THR A 50 -20.54 -0.98 -7.01
CA THR A 50 -21.94 -0.81 -7.43
C THR A 50 -22.43 0.63 -7.33
N ASP A 51 -21.57 1.54 -6.87
CA ASP A 51 -21.86 2.94 -6.58
C ASP A 51 -21.38 3.93 -7.66
N GLY A 52 -20.89 3.44 -8.79
CA GLY A 52 -20.34 4.26 -9.88
C GLY A 52 -18.86 4.66 -9.69
N SER A 53 -18.13 4.02 -8.76
CA SER A 53 -16.71 4.32 -8.51
C SER A 53 -15.84 4.30 -9.77
N ALA A 54 -16.04 3.32 -10.66
CA ALA A 54 -15.25 3.20 -11.88
C ALA A 54 -15.48 4.38 -12.84
N GLU A 55 -16.72 4.83 -12.99
CA GLU A 55 -17.09 5.97 -13.83
C GLU A 55 -16.53 7.28 -13.26
N VAL A 56 -16.61 7.46 -11.95
CA VAL A 56 -16.02 8.62 -11.24
C VAL A 56 -14.50 8.65 -11.40
N ALA A 57 -13.83 7.50 -11.25
CA ALA A 57 -12.39 7.43 -11.43
C ALA A 57 -11.95 7.79 -12.85
N ARG A 58 -12.64 7.26 -13.88
CA ARG A 58 -12.35 7.59 -15.29
C ARG A 58 -12.57 9.06 -15.59
N SER A 59 -13.66 9.66 -15.10
CA SER A 59 -13.96 11.07 -15.37
C SER A 59 -12.94 12.03 -14.75
N LEU A 60 -12.23 11.58 -13.72
CA LEU A 60 -11.13 12.29 -13.06
C LEU A 60 -9.75 11.98 -13.65
N GLY A 61 -9.68 11.23 -14.75
CA GLY A 61 -8.44 10.94 -15.46
C GLY A 61 -7.61 9.77 -14.91
N ALA A 62 -8.16 8.98 -13.99
CA ALA A 62 -7.48 7.77 -13.52
C ALA A 62 -7.56 6.65 -14.58
N THR A 63 -6.52 5.83 -14.64
CA THR A 63 -6.57 4.54 -15.35
C THR A 63 -7.39 3.58 -14.50
N VAL A 64 -8.45 3.00 -15.08
CA VAL A 64 -9.30 2.04 -14.36
C VAL A 64 -9.03 0.63 -14.83
N VAL A 65 -8.62 -0.23 -13.90
CA VAL A 65 -8.47 -1.67 -14.10
C VAL A 65 -9.65 -2.36 -13.45
N HIS A 66 -10.32 -3.25 -14.20
CA HIS A 66 -11.40 -4.07 -13.65
C HIS A 66 -10.84 -5.43 -13.18
N GLU A 67 -11.11 -5.79 -11.93
CA GLU A 67 -10.73 -7.09 -11.36
C GLU A 67 -12.00 -7.86 -10.95
N PRO A 68 -12.42 -8.88 -11.72
CA PRO A 68 -13.66 -9.61 -11.45
C PRO A 68 -13.63 -10.41 -10.13
N ARG A 69 -12.44 -10.77 -9.63
CA ARG A 69 -12.26 -11.49 -8.37
C ARG A 69 -12.24 -10.53 -7.19
N ARG A 70 -13.34 -10.47 -6.45
CA ARG A 70 -13.41 -9.73 -5.18
C ARG A 70 -12.28 -10.12 -4.23
N GLY A 71 -11.66 -9.10 -3.63
CA GLY A 71 -10.60 -9.28 -2.65
C GLY A 71 -9.61 -8.12 -2.70
N PHE A 72 -9.18 -7.65 -1.53
CA PHE A 72 -8.20 -6.57 -1.43
C PHE A 72 -6.89 -6.93 -2.15
N GLY A 73 -6.35 -8.12 -1.88
CA GLY A 73 -5.15 -8.63 -2.53
C GLY A 73 -5.32 -8.84 -4.04
N SER A 74 -6.51 -9.24 -4.52
CA SER A 74 -6.79 -9.28 -5.97
C SER A 74 -6.61 -7.90 -6.60
N ALA A 75 -7.26 -6.88 -6.03
CA ALA A 75 -7.20 -5.52 -6.55
C ALA A 75 -5.77 -4.96 -6.52
N CYS A 76 -5.06 -5.12 -5.40
CA CYS A 76 -3.67 -4.69 -5.31
C CYS A 76 -2.77 -5.39 -6.34
N HIS A 77 -2.92 -6.71 -6.51
CA HIS A 77 -2.09 -7.45 -7.44
C HIS A 77 -2.40 -7.13 -8.91
N ALA A 78 -3.68 -6.96 -9.27
CA ALA A 78 -4.07 -6.54 -10.61
C ALA A 78 -3.52 -5.15 -10.94
N GLY A 79 -3.55 -4.21 -9.98
CA GLY A 79 -2.92 -2.90 -10.14
C GLY A 79 -1.40 -2.97 -10.30
N LEU A 80 -0.72 -3.81 -9.50
CA LEU A 80 0.72 -4.04 -9.64
C LEU A 80 1.09 -4.64 -11.00
N ALA A 81 0.28 -5.57 -11.50
CA ALA A 81 0.49 -6.19 -12.81
C ALA A 81 0.27 -5.18 -13.96
N ALA A 82 -0.73 -4.30 -13.83
CA ALA A 82 -1.05 -3.26 -14.80
C ALA A 82 -0.11 -2.05 -14.74
N ALA A 83 0.62 -1.85 -13.63
CA ALA A 83 1.63 -0.82 -13.53
C ALA A 83 2.73 -1.04 -14.57
N GLU A 84 3.37 0.04 -14.99
CA GLU A 84 4.47 0.08 -15.97
C GLU A 84 5.63 0.96 -15.47
N ALA A 85 5.37 1.81 -14.49
CA ALA A 85 6.35 2.67 -13.86
C ALA A 85 7.44 1.90 -13.12
N GLU A 86 8.61 2.52 -12.95
CA GLU A 86 9.73 1.96 -12.20
C GLU A 86 9.36 1.76 -10.72
N PHE A 87 8.64 2.72 -10.15
CA PHE A 87 8.17 2.68 -8.77
C PHE A 87 6.66 2.50 -8.73
N VAL A 88 6.21 1.62 -7.83
CA VAL A 88 4.79 1.39 -7.58
C VAL A 88 4.48 1.73 -6.14
N CYS A 89 3.44 2.52 -5.96
CA CYS A 89 2.88 2.85 -4.67
C CYS A 89 1.51 2.21 -4.49
N PHE A 90 1.14 1.97 -3.23
CA PHE A 90 -0.20 1.54 -2.85
C PHE A 90 -0.80 2.57 -1.90
N CYS A 91 -2.09 2.87 -2.06
CA CYS A 91 -2.85 3.70 -1.14
C CYS A 91 -4.33 3.25 -1.13
N ASP A 92 -4.95 3.18 0.05
CA ASP A 92 -6.39 2.91 0.13
C ASP A 92 -7.19 4.07 -0.49
N CYS A 93 -8.31 3.74 -1.14
CA CYS A 93 -9.13 4.71 -1.88
C CYS A 93 -10.27 5.32 -1.04
N ASP A 94 -10.09 5.51 0.27
CA ASP A 94 -11.15 5.85 1.24
C ASP A 94 -10.95 7.19 1.97
N ASP A 95 -9.98 7.99 1.52
CA ASP A 95 -9.57 9.29 2.11
C ASP A 95 -8.98 9.21 3.53
N SER A 96 -8.66 8.01 4.04
CA SER A 96 -8.01 7.84 5.35
C SER A 96 -6.51 8.16 5.32
N LEU A 97 -5.90 8.13 4.14
CA LEU A 97 -4.49 8.37 3.89
C LEU A 97 -4.32 9.37 2.74
N ASP A 98 -3.21 10.10 2.78
CA ASP A 98 -2.89 11.12 1.80
C ASP A 98 -1.82 10.61 0.82
N PRO A 99 -2.15 10.36 -0.47
CA PRO A 99 -1.16 9.95 -1.46
C PRO A 99 -0.12 11.04 -1.74
N GLY A 100 -0.36 12.30 -1.36
CA GLY A 100 0.62 13.37 -1.43
C GLY A 100 1.85 13.17 -0.54
N LEU A 101 1.84 12.17 0.35
CA LEU A 101 2.99 11.80 1.17
C LEU A 101 3.97 10.84 0.47
N LEU A 102 3.51 10.13 -0.57
CA LEU A 102 4.29 9.15 -1.32
C LEU A 102 5.58 9.67 -1.97
N PRO A 103 5.70 10.94 -2.41
CA PRO A 103 6.95 11.55 -2.84
C PRO A 103 8.16 11.24 -1.95
N SER A 104 7.99 11.38 -0.64
CA SER A 104 9.04 11.11 0.34
C SER A 104 9.39 9.61 0.44
N PHE A 105 8.43 8.73 0.17
CA PHE A 105 8.62 7.29 0.17
C PHE A 105 9.42 6.87 -1.07
N VAL A 106 8.99 7.34 -2.25
CA VAL A 106 9.67 7.06 -3.52
C VAL A 106 11.11 7.58 -3.48
N THR A 107 11.34 8.77 -2.91
CA THR A 107 12.70 9.33 -2.76
C THR A 107 13.63 8.37 -1.99
N ARG A 108 13.16 7.77 -0.89
CA ARG A 108 13.95 6.82 -0.09
C ARG A 108 14.21 5.49 -0.79
N VAL A 109 13.28 5.05 -1.64
CA VAL A 109 13.48 3.84 -2.47
C VAL A 109 14.44 4.15 -3.62
N ALA A 110 14.29 5.30 -4.25
CA ALA A 110 15.13 5.75 -5.36
C ALA A 110 16.58 6.00 -4.94
N SER A 111 16.81 6.59 -3.75
CA SER A 111 18.15 6.78 -3.18
C SER A 111 18.85 5.48 -2.78
N GLY A 112 18.10 4.38 -2.71
CA GLY A 112 18.60 3.12 -2.20
C GLY A 112 18.79 3.10 -0.69
N ASP A 113 18.10 3.95 0.08
CA ASP A 113 18.09 3.86 1.55
C ASP A 113 17.40 2.56 2.02
N CYS A 114 16.40 2.14 1.26
CA CYS A 114 15.57 0.98 1.49
C CYS A 114 14.91 0.53 0.19
N ASP A 115 14.33 -0.65 0.19
CA ASP A 115 13.75 -1.27 -1.01
C ASP A 115 12.21 -1.27 -0.94
N LEU A 116 11.66 -1.21 0.29
CA LEU A 116 10.23 -1.09 0.57
C LEU A 116 9.97 -0.14 1.75
N VAL A 117 9.10 0.85 1.59
CA VAL A 117 8.67 1.77 2.66
C VAL A 117 7.21 1.57 3.00
N LEU A 118 6.87 1.49 4.29
CA LEU A 118 5.50 1.42 4.81
C LEU A 118 5.14 2.67 5.60
N GLY A 119 3.90 3.12 5.44
CA GLY A 119 3.30 4.20 6.22
C GLY A 119 2.82 3.66 7.55
N ARG A 120 3.45 4.11 8.63
CA ARG A 120 3.01 3.84 10.00
C ARG A 120 1.92 4.82 10.39
N ARG A 121 0.70 4.32 10.50
CA ARG A 121 -0.50 5.12 10.78
C ARG A 121 -0.42 5.77 12.17
N ARG A 122 -0.62 7.07 12.18
CA ARG A 122 -0.76 7.93 13.36
C ARG A 122 -2.19 8.46 13.37
N PRO A 123 -3.10 7.89 14.18
CA PRO A 123 -4.50 8.32 14.21
C PRO A 123 -4.64 9.81 14.50
N GLU A 124 -5.39 10.51 13.66
CA GLU A 124 -5.80 11.89 13.86
C GLU A 124 -7.31 11.93 14.11
N GLY A 125 -7.70 12.41 15.29
CA GLY A 125 -9.11 12.47 15.68
C GLY A 125 -9.65 11.18 16.30
N ARG A 126 -10.78 11.31 17.00
CA ARG A 126 -11.45 10.18 17.65
C ARG A 126 -12.06 9.26 16.59
N GLY A 127 -11.90 7.96 16.77
CA GLY A 127 -12.53 6.96 15.90
C GLY A 127 -11.81 6.68 14.57
N ALA A 128 -10.75 7.42 14.23
CA ALA A 128 -9.99 7.20 12.98
C ALA A 128 -9.46 5.77 12.86
N TRP A 129 -8.95 5.20 13.95
CA TRP A 129 -8.49 3.81 14.01
C TRP A 129 -9.14 3.05 15.17
N PRO A 130 -10.09 2.13 14.91
CA PRO A 130 -10.74 1.35 15.95
C PRO A 130 -9.75 0.58 16.83
N LEU A 131 -9.99 0.57 18.15
CA LEU A 131 -9.07 -0.02 19.14
C LEU A 131 -8.78 -1.50 18.86
N HIS A 132 -9.79 -2.27 18.47
CA HIS A 132 -9.62 -3.69 18.14
C HIS A 132 -8.70 -3.91 16.94
N ALA A 133 -8.81 -3.07 15.92
CA ALA A 133 -7.93 -3.12 14.75
C ALA A 133 -6.49 -2.72 15.12
N ARG A 134 -6.31 -1.77 16.06
CA ARG A 134 -4.99 -1.41 16.59
C ARG A 134 -4.34 -2.56 17.34
N VAL A 135 -5.09 -3.22 18.23
CA VAL A 135 -4.60 -4.39 19.00
C VAL A 135 -4.23 -5.54 18.06
N ALA A 136 -5.08 -5.84 17.08
CA ALA A 136 -4.78 -6.86 16.08
C ALA A 136 -3.51 -6.54 15.27
N ASN A 137 -3.33 -5.28 14.87
CA ASN A 137 -2.14 -4.83 14.18
C ASN A 137 -0.87 -4.96 15.04
N ILE A 138 -0.93 -4.62 16.33
CA ILE A 138 0.17 -4.82 17.27
C ILE A 138 0.52 -6.31 17.38
N ALA A 139 -0.47 -7.19 17.49
CA ALA A 139 -0.25 -8.63 17.55
C ALA A 139 0.45 -9.15 16.29
N LEU A 140 0.01 -8.71 15.10
CA LEU A 140 0.64 -9.08 13.83
C LEU A 140 2.07 -8.56 13.73
N ALA A 141 2.33 -7.31 14.14
CA ALA A 141 3.68 -6.74 14.16
C ALA A 141 4.62 -7.53 15.09
N VAL A 142 4.15 -7.96 16.26
CA VAL A 142 4.92 -8.81 17.19
C VAL A 142 5.22 -10.18 16.56
N MET A 143 4.23 -10.81 15.93
CA MET A 143 4.41 -12.10 15.27
C MET A 143 5.38 -12.01 14.09
N LEU A 144 5.25 -10.96 13.27
CA LEU A 144 6.16 -10.67 12.18
C LEU A 144 7.59 -10.48 12.70
N ARG A 145 7.78 -9.68 13.75
CA ARG A 145 9.09 -9.47 14.39
C ARG A 145 9.72 -10.77 14.86
N ARG A 146 8.93 -11.68 15.45
CA ARG A 146 9.43 -12.99 15.90
C ARG A 146 9.89 -13.87 14.73
N ARG A 147 9.22 -13.80 13.57
CA ARG A 147 9.56 -14.57 12.38
C ARG A 147 10.76 -14.00 11.62
N THR A 148 10.76 -12.69 11.42
CA THR A 148 11.65 -12.01 10.44
C THR A 148 12.76 -11.19 11.09
N GLY A 149 12.67 -10.92 12.40
CA GLY A 149 13.55 -9.96 13.10
C GLY A 149 13.22 -8.49 12.84
N LEU A 150 12.34 -8.18 11.89
CA LEU A 150 11.95 -6.81 11.55
C LEU A 150 11.28 -6.10 12.73
N ARG A 151 11.64 -4.83 12.94
CA ARG A 151 11.09 -3.99 14.01
C ARG A 151 9.98 -3.05 13.53
N LEU A 152 9.15 -3.53 12.60
CA LEU A 152 7.98 -2.80 12.14
C LEU A 152 6.95 -2.69 13.26
N ARG A 153 6.26 -1.55 13.31
CA ARG A 153 5.23 -1.22 14.29
C ARG A 153 3.85 -1.14 13.64
N ASP A 154 3.78 -1.07 12.32
CA ASP A 154 2.56 -1.06 11.56
C ASP A 154 2.68 -1.78 10.21
N LEU A 155 1.56 -2.33 9.73
CA LEU A 155 1.40 -2.94 8.42
C LEU A 155 0.50 -2.07 7.54
N GLY A 156 0.70 -0.75 7.59
CA GLY A 156 -0.17 0.23 6.95
C GLY A 156 -0.28 0.04 5.42
N PRO A 157 -1.38 0.53 4.81
CA PRO A 157 -1.63 0.35 3.38
C PRO A 157 -0.86 1.32 2.47
N LEU A 158 -0.37 2.45 3.00
CA LEU A 158 0.48 3.37 2.24
C LEU A 158 1.88 2.78 2.06
N ARG A 159 2.29 2.50 0.83
CA ARG A 159 3.54 1.78 0.54
C ARG A 159 4.21 2.27 -0.75
N ALA A 160 5.53 2.12 -0.84
CA ALA A 160 6.27 2.31 -2.09
C ALA A 160 7.42 1.30 -2.20
N GLY A 161 7.66 0.80 -3.41
CA GLY A 161 8.80 -0.06 -3.74
C GLY A 161 9.05 -0.09 -5.25
N ARG A 162 10.15 -0.75 -5.66
CA ARG A 162 10.44 -0.96 -7.09
C ARG A 162 9.48 -1.99 -7.66
N ARG A 163 8.91 -1.71 -8.83
CA ARG A 163 7.94 -2.60 -9.48
C ARG A 163 8.50 -4.01 -9.67
N THR A 164 9.73 -4.10 -10.15
CA THR A 164 10.42 -5.37 -10.44
C THR A 164 10.59 -6.23 -9.18
N GLU A 165 10.99 -5.62 -8.07
CA GLU A 165 11.13 -6.29 -6.77
C GLU A 165 9.78 -6.74 -6.24
N LEU A 166 8.76 -5.86 -6.29
CA LEU A 166 7.39 -6.19 -5.84
C LEU A 166 6.78 -7.35 -6.62
N LEU A 167 7.01 -7.44 -7.93
CA LEU A 167 6.58 -8.57 -8.76
C LEU A 167 7.35 -9.85 -8.42
N ALA A 168 8.66 -9.75 -8.16
CA ALA A 168 9.51 -10.89 -7.81
C ALA A 168 9.14 -11.54 -6.47
N LEU A 169 8.39 -10.85 -5.60
CA LEU A 169 7.85 -11.45 -4.37
C LEU A 169 6.78 -12.54 -4.63
N ASP A 170 6.26 -12.63 -5.85
CA ASP A 170 5.28 -13.65 -6.28
C ASP A 170 4.06 -13.74 -5.36
N LEU A 171 3.56 -12.60 -4.87
CA LEU A 171 2.50 -12.57 -3.86
C LEU A 171 1.26 -13.32 -4.34
N THR A 172 0.77 -14.28 -3.54
CA THR A 172 -0.33 -15.20 -3.89
C THR A 172 -1.62 -14.97 -3.10
N ASP A 173 -1.56 -14.29 -1.94
CA ASP A 173 -2.76 -13.99 -1.17
C ASP A 173 -3.64 -12.99 -1.94
N ARG A 174 -4.90 -13.31 -2.20
CA ARG A 174 -5.82 -12.45 -2.95
C ARG A 174 -6.85 -11.74 -2.05
N ARG A 175 -6.66 -11.82 -0.73
CA ARG A 175 -7.56 -11.31 0.31
C ARG A 175 -6.82 -10.27 1.14
N SER A 176 -7.09 -10.20 2.44
CA SER A 176 -6.48 -9.23 3.36
C SER A 176 -5.07 -9.59 3.80
N GLY A 177 -4.56 -10.80 3.49
CA GLY A 177 -3.22 -11.25 3.85
C GLY A 177 -2.11 -10.70 2.95
N TYR A 178 -2.46 -10.22 1.74
CA TYR A 178 -1.52 -9.65 0.77
C TYR A 178 -0.53 -8.64 1.35
N PRO A 179 -0.96 -7.66 2.19
CA PRO A 179 -0.03 -6.70 2.78
C PRO A 179 0.98 -7.33 3.74
N LEU A 180 0.59 -8.38 4.47
CA LEU A 180 1.50 -9.10 5.35
C LEU A 180 2.45 -9.99 4.55
N GLN A 181 1.93 -10.69 3.54
CA GLN A 181 2.73 -11.56 2.67
C GLN A 181 3.83 -10.78 1.95
N MET A 182 3.52 -9.56 1.50
CA MET A 182 4.50 -8.62 0.94
C MET A 182 5.68 -8.40 1.88
N VAL A 183 5.42 -8.10 3.14
CA VAL A 183 6.49 -7.81 4.12
C VAL A 183 7.28 -9.07 4.47
N VAL A 184 6.58 -10.19 4.66
CA VAL A 184 7.17 -11.51 4.91
C VAL A 184 8.13 -11.88 3.79
N ARG A 185 7.68 -11.85 2.54
CA ARG A 185 8.49 -12.26 1.39
C ARG A 185 9.57 -11.26 1.03
N ALA A 186 9.32 -9.95 1.23
CA ALA A 186 10.36 -8.93 1.10
C ALA A 186 11.50 -9.20 2.10
N SER A 187 11.17 -9.49 3.36
CA SER A 187 12.16 -9.86 4.37
C SER A 187 12.90 -11.14 4.02
N ASP A 188 12.19 -12.18 3.59
CA ASP A 188 12.78 -13.48 3.23
C ASP A 188 13.71 -13.35 2.00
N SER A 189 13.43 -12.38 1.12
CA SER A 189 14.26 -12.04 -0.05
C SER A 189 15.43 -11.11 0.26
N GLY A 190 15.56 -10.64 1.50
CA GLY A 190 16.63 -9.76 1.95
C GLY A 190 16.42 -8.27 1.64
N LEU A 191 15.21 -7.87 1.24
CA LEU A 191 14.87 -6.47 1.01
C LEU A 191 14.89 -5.68 2.32
N ARG A 192 15.42 -4.46 2.27
CA ARG A 192 15.47 -3.52 3.39
C ARG A 192 14.13 -2.79 3.48
N ILE A 193 13.44 -3.00 4.60
CA ILE A 193 12.11 -2.44 4.83
C ILE A 193 12.18 -1.32 5.86
N ALA A 194 11.61 -0.17 5.53
CA ALA A 194 11.54 1.00 6.41
C ALA A 194 10.10 1.43 6.73
N GLU A 195 9.94 2.20 7.80
CA GLU A 195 8.69 2.89 8.15
C GLU A 195 8.85 4.41 8.04
N ALA A 196 7.75 5.09 7.76
CA ALA A 196 7.58 6.53 7.94
C ALA A 196 6.24 6.78 8.64
N ASP A 197 6.21 7.64 9.67
CA ASP A 197 4.97 8.00 10.34
C ASP A 197 4.08 8.82 9.39
N VAL A 198 2.80 8.44 9.27
CA VAL A 198 1.81 9.13 8.43
C VAL A 198 0.52 9.41 9.19
N PRO A 199 -0.08 10.61 9.02
CA PRO A 199 -1.44 10.89 9.45
C PRO A 199 -2.44 9.83 9.00
N TYR A 200 -3.31 9.39 9.90
CA TYR A 200 -4.39 8.47 9.58
C TYR A 200 -5.72 9.06 10.03
N ARG A 201 -6.51 9.51 9.05
CA ARG A 201 -7.74 10.27 9.24
C ARG A 201 -8.96 9.35 9.31
N PRO A 202 -10.10 9.83 9.84
CA PRO A 202 -11.36 9.12 9.70
C PRO A 202 -11.68 8.90 8.21
N ARG A 203 -11.96 7.66 7.83
CA ARG A 203 -12.32 7.33 6.44
C ARG A 203 -13.67 7.91 6.04
N THR A 204 -13.84 8.14 4.75
CA THR A 204 -15.15 8.31 4.14
C THR A 204 -15.83 6.94 4.02
N GLY A 205 -17.11 6.82 4.39
CA GLY A 205 -17.86 5.57 4.26
C GLY A 205 -17.54 4.51 5.33
N ARG A 206 -17.78 3.23 5.02
CA ARG A 206 -17.67 2.09 5.96
C ARG A 206 -16.54 1.13 5.59
N SER A 207 -15.92 0.52 6.61
CA SER A 207 -14.91 -0.53 6.40
C SER A 207 -15.52 -1.83 5.87
N LYS A 208 -14.99 -2.31 4.74
CA LYS A 208 -15.38 -3.60 4.13
C LYS A 208 -14.60 -4.80 4.70
N VAL A 209 -13.52 -4.59 5.47
CA VAL A 209 -12.64 -5.66 5.98
C VAL A 209 -12.59 -5.72 7.51
N THR A 210 -12.29 -4.62 8.18
CA THR A 210 -11.98 -4.58 9.63
C THR A 210 -13.05 -3.89 10.49
N GLY A 211 -14.23 -3.65 9.91
CA GLY A 211 -15.31 -2.91 10.56
C GLY A 211 -15.87 -3.57 11.83
N THR A 212 -15.58 -4.85 12.07
CA THR A 212 -16.08 -5.62 13.22
C THR A 212 -14.96 -6.38 13.93
N TRP A 213 -15.20 -6.71 15.20
CA TRP A 213 -14.33 -7.60 16.00
C TRP A 213 -14.15 -8.96 15.35
N ARG A 214 -15.23 -9.57 14.84
CA ARG A 214 -15.19 -10.86 14.16
C ARG A 214 -14.39 -10.82 12.86
N GLY A 215 -14.58 -9.78 12.05
CA GLY A 215 -13.79 -9.57 10.83
C GLY A 215 -12.29 -9.42 11.12
N THR A 216 -11.96 -8.69 12.20
CA THR A 216 -10.59 -8.50 12.64
C THR A 216 -9.96 -9.80 13.16
N TRP A 217 -10.71 -10.61 13.91
CA TRP A 217 -10.25 -11.92 14.38
C TRP A 217 -9.98 -12.91 13.24
N HIS A 218 -10.92 -13.03 12.29
CA HIS A 218 -10.72 -13.87 11.11
C HIS A 218 -9.52 -13.42 10.28
N ALA A 219 -9.33 -12.11 10.12
CA ALA A 219 -8.16 -11.58 9.42
C ALA A 219 -6.84 -11.99 10.09
N VAL A 220 -6.77 -11.93 11.43
CA VAL A 220 -5.57 -12.39 12.17
C VAL A 220 -5.34 -13.90 12.03
N LEU A 221 -6.40 -14.71 12.06
CA LEU A 221 -6.28 -16.16 11.88
C LEU A 221 -5.81 -16.53 10.48
N ASP A 222 -6.37 -15.92 9.44
CA ASP A 222 -5.98 -16.14 8.05
C ASP A 222 -4.50 -15.74 7.85
N MET A 223 -4.08 -14.63 8.47
CA MET A 223 -2.70 -14.14 8.41
C MET A 223 -1.68 -15.05 9.11
N ARG A 224 -2.10 -15.96 10.00
CA ARG A 224 -1.19 -16.98 10.56
C ARG A 224 -0.69 -17.95 9.50
N ALA A 225 -1.46 -18.21 8.44
CA ALA A 225 -1.01 -19.05 7.34
C ALA A 225 0.15 -18.40 6.59
N VAL A 226 0.03 -17.10 6.28
CA VAL A 226 1.09 -16.31 5.64
C VAL A 226 2.39 -16.34 6.45
N LEU A 227 2.31 -16.19 7.77
CA LEU A 227 3.49 -16.24 8.65
C LEU A 227 4.15 -17.63 8.72
N ARG A 228 3.47 -18.70 8.28
CA ARG A 228 4.04 -20.05 8.22
C ARG A 228 4.56 -20.41 6.84
N GLU A 229 4.39 -19.56 5.83
CA GLU A 229 4.95 -19.82 4.50
C GLU A 229 6.48 -19.93 4.60
N PRO A 230 7.10 -20.95 3.98
CA PRO A 230 8.55 -21.00 3.86
C PRO A 230 9.04 -19.91 2.90
N PRO A 231 10.30 -19.45 3.04
CA PRO A 231 10.93 -18.61 2.04
C PRO A 231 10.85 -19.24 0.64
N LEU A 232 10.60 -18.43 -0.38
CA LEU A 232 10.69 -18.90 -1.76
C LEU A 232 12.13 -19.33 -2.06
N ALA A 233 12.30 -20.41 -2.81
CA ALA A 233 13.62 -20.80 -3.31
C ALA A 233 14.19 -19.64 -4.15
N ARG A 234 15.34 -19.09 -3.75
CA ARG A 234 15.98 -17.98 -4.49
C ARG A 234 16.26 -18.45 -5.91
N THR A 235 15.54 -17.91 -6.89
CA THR A 235 15.99 -17.97 -8.28
C THR A 235 17.24 -17.10 -8.35
N ALA A 236 18.39 -17.72 -8.63
CA ALA A 236 19.67 -17.03 -8.68
C ALA A 236 19.70 -16.05 -9.86
N VAL A 237 19.18 -14.85 -9.69
CA VAL A 237 19.49 -13.72 -10.57
C VAL A 237 20.77 -13.10 -10.02
N ARG A 238 21.91 -13.60 -10.53
CA ARG A 238 23.22 -13.02 -10.26
C ARG A 238 23.27 -11.62 -10.87
N THR A 239 23.73 -10.69 -10.06
CA THR A 239 24.35 -9.43 -10.44
C THR A 239 25.43 -9.65 -11.49
N GLU A 240 25.20 -9.18 -12.72
CA GLU A 240 26.30 -8.78 -13.58
C GLU A 240 26.67 -7.34 -13.22
N SER A 241 27.65 -7.24 -12.33
CA SER A 241 28.40 -6.01 -12.11
C SER A 241 29.24 -5.77 -13.37
N CYS A 242 28.93 -4.72 -14.12
CA CYS A 242 29.79 -4.22 -15.17
C CYS A 242 31.14 -3.82 -14.55
N ARG A 243 32.22 -4.39 -15.11
CA ARG A 243 33.61 -3.98 -14.85
C ARG A 243 33.97 -2.81 -15.73
#